data_AF-A0A9P8I916-F1
#
_entry.id   AF-A0A9P8I916-F1
#
_cell.length_a   1.000
_cell.length_b   1.000
_cell.length_c   1.000
_cell.angle_alpha   90.00
_cell.angle_beta   90.00
_cell.angle_gamma   90.00
#
_symmetry.space_group_name_H-M   'P 1'
#
loop_
_entity.id
_entity.type
_entity.pdbx_description
1 polymer ?
#
loop_
_entity_poly.entity_id
_entity_poly.type
_entity_poly.pdbx_seq_one_letter_code
_entity_poly.pdbx_strand_id
1 'polypeptide(L)'
;MLRAGYLSDIFVISSWISGMILVAINTWKNNLRFKFRHDDPEKLYYGVPHDMASHLLYISWLSLFFIYISLYFSKAAFIAFYYDLFVDHSKRMKIMLLGTSIFTAATFLVQMMLLSFWCHPTNLNWNVDGHLCSAVHNIESVTVSTFTNVVTDLLILAVPIMVFARLSHGMNKREIYGLLFVFIIGSISITAALARFVVLKLVEHAPRAEVTHTIDVWALVEIVASLIAVSLPALRVLLRSRGSKDPRRPSDGADTRSSSIGSGTKLSVPKDESENLRLPAIV
;
A
#
# COMPACT_ATOMS: atom_id res chain seq x y z
N MET A 1 8.75 21.58 2.21
CA MET A 1 8.85 20.12 2.06
C MET A 1 7.70 19.49 2.82
N LEU A 2 6.63 19.10 2.14
CA LEU A 2 5.62 18.20 2.71
C LEU A 2 6.34 16.90 3.10
N ARG A 3 6.22 16.46 4.37
CA ARG A 3 6.82 15.20 4.82
C ARG A 3 6.23 14.07 3.95
N ALA A 4 7.08 13.24 3.35
CA ALA A 4 6.66 12.16 2.46
C ALA A 4 5.68 11.18 3.14
N GLY A 5 5.66 11.10 4.47
CA GLY A 5 4.61 10.42 5.23
C GLY A 5 3.18 10.88 4.91
N TYR A 6 2.94 12.17 4.69
CA TYR A 6 1.59 12.67 4.34
C TYR A 6 1.14 12.19 2.95
N LEU A 7 2.06 12.09 1.99
CA LEU A 7 1.76 11.55 0.67
C LEU A 7 1.48 10.05 0.73
N SER A 8 2.25 9.31 1.52
CA SER A 8 2.01 7.89 1.78
C SER A 8 0.60 7.68 2.36
N ASP A 9 0.21 8.46 3.37
CA ASP A 9 -1.10 8.34 4.01
C ASP A 9 -2.26 8.62 3.03
N ILE A 10 -2.13 9.63 2.17
CA ILE A 10 -3.11 9.92 1.10
C ILE A 10 -3.26 8.72 0.16
N PHE A 11 -2.15 8.14 -0.28
CA PHE A 11 -2.17 6.99 -1.18
C PHE A 11 -2.82 5.77 -0.53
N VAL A 12 -2.50 5.50 0.75
CA VAL A 12 -3.12 4.41 1.52
C VAL A 12 -4.63 4.63 1.65
N ILE A 13 -5.07 5.81 2.09
CA ILE A 13 -6.49 6.12 2.28
C ILE A 13 -7.25 5.98 0.95
N SER A 14 -6.70 6.53 -0.13
CA SER A 14 -7.32 6.44 -1.47
C SER A 14 -7.38 5.00 -1.98
N SER A 15 -6.35 4.20 -1.69
CA SER A 15 -6.32 2.77 -2.02
C SER A 15 -7.39 1.99 -1.26
N TRP A 16 -7.57 2.27 0.04
CA TRP A 16 -8.61 1.68 0.88
C TRP A 16 -10.02 2.07 0.42
N ILE A 17 -10.26 3.36 0.14
CA ILE A 17 -11.57 3.83 -0.36
C ILE A 17 -11.92 3.10 -1.67
N SER A 18 -10.97 3.03 -2.61
CA SER A 18 -11.17 2.35 -3.89
C SER A 18 -11.39 0.84 -3.70
N GLY A 19 -10.66 0.21 -2.78
CA GLY A 19 -10.84 -1.19 -2.41
C GLY A 19 -12.22 -1.47 -1.80
N MET A 20 -12.72 -0.59 -0.92
CA MET A 20 -14.06 -0.72 -0.33
C MET A 20 -15.17 -0.58 -1.38
N ILE A 21 -15.02 0.38 -2.30
CA ILE A 21 -15.95 0.55 -3.43
C ILE A 21 -16.01 -0.74 -4.26
N LEU A 22 -14.85 -1.32 -4.57
CA LEU A 22 -14.78 -2.57 -5.31
C LEU A 22 -15.44 -3.74 -4.56
N VAL A 23 -15.16 -3.91 -3.27
CA VAL A 23 -15.76 -4.97 -2.45
C VAL A 23 -17.29 -4.81 -2.45
N ALA A 24 -17.80 -3.59 -2.35
CA ALA A 24 -19.23 -3.32 -2.43
C ALA A 24 -19.81 -3.69 -3.81
N ILE A 25 -19.15 -3.31 -4.91
CA ILE A 25 -19.58 -3.65 -6.28
C ILE A 25 -19.58 -5.16 -6.49
N ASN A 26 -18.52 -5.86 -6.11
CA ASN A 26 -18.41 -7.31 -6.26
C ASN A 26 -19.45 -8.04 -5.40
N THR A 27 -19.71 -7.56 -4.19
CA THR A 27 -20.79 -8.09 -3.33
C THR A 27 -22.15 -7.92 -4.00
N TRP A 28 -22.42 -6.74 -4.57
CA TRP A 28 -23.66 -6.49 -5.31
C TRP A 28 -23.79 -7.39 -6.55
N LYS A 29 -22.74 -7.52 -7.37
CA LYS A 29 -22.71 -8.42 -8.55
C LYS A 29 -22.98 -9.87 -8.16
N ASN A 30 -22.35 -10.35 -7.09
CA ASN A 30 -22.50 -11.73 -6.63
C ASN A 30 -23.90 -11.97 -6.06
N ASN A 31 -24.44 -11.03 -5.28
CA ASN A 31 -25.82 -11.12 -4.79
C ASN A 31 -26.84 -11.12 -5.95
N LEU A 32 -26.59 -10.33 -7.00
CA LEU A 32 -27.46 -10.30 -8.18
C LEU A 32 -27.42 -11.64 -8.94
N ARG A 33 -26.23 -12.18 -9.20
CA ARG A 33 -26.06 -13.51 -9.85
C ARG A 33 -26.65 -14.64 -9.00
N PHE A 34 -26.55 -14.55 -7.68
CA PHE A 34 -27.09 -15.57 -6.78
C PHE A 34 -28.62 -15.67 -6.87
N LYS A 35 -29.34 -14.55 -7.07
CA LYS A 35 -30.80 -14.55 -7.21
C LYS A 35 -31.29 -15.39 -8.40
N PHE A 36 -30.52 -15.42 -9.48
CA PHE A 36 -30.87 -16.11 -10.73
C PHE A 36 -30.15 -17.45 -10.90
N ARG A 37 -29.49 -17.95 -9.86
CA ARG A 37 -28.68 -19.18 -9.95
C ARG A 37 -29.49 -20.44 -10.28
N HIS A 38 -30.78 -20.45 -9.93
CA HIS A 38 -31.70 -21.57 -10.17
C HIS A 38 -32.52 -21.42 -11.45
N ASP A 39 -32.37 -20.30 -12.16
CA ASP A 39 -33.06 -20.10 -13.42
C ASP A 39 -32.37 -20.90 -14.53
N ASP A 40 -33.11 -21.12 -15.61
CA ASP A 40 -32.64 -21.85 -16.78
C ASP A 40 -31.39 -21.15 -17.38
N PRO A 41 -30.21 -21.83 -17.42
CA PRO A 41 -28.97 -21.24 -17.89
C PRO A 41 -29.04 -20.69 -19.31
N GLU A 42 -29.91 -21.24 -20.18
CA GLU A 42 -30.07 -20.79 -21.56
C GLU A 42 -30.66 -19.38 -21.66
N LYS A 43 -31.37 -18.91 -20.63
CA LYS A 43 -32.00 -17.57 -20.59
C LYS A 43 -31.10 -16.52 -19.95
N LEU A 44 -29.98 -16.92 -19.36
CA LEU A 44 -29.10 -16.05 -18.61
C LEU A 44 -27.92 -15.59 -19.47
N TYR A 45 -27.64 -14.29 -19.43
CA TYR A 45 -26.45 -13.69 -20.02
C TYR A 45 -25.54 -13.16 -18.90
N TYR A 46 -24.31 -13.66 -18.79
CA TYR A 46 -23.40 -13.35 -17.67
C TYR A 46 -23.96 -13.65 -16.26
N GLY A 47 -24.88 -14.61 -16.16
CA GLY A 47 -25.51 -15.05 -14.90
C GLY A 47 -26.68 -14.18 -14.43
N VAL A 48 -27.23 -13.34 -15.31
CA VAL A 48 -28.42 -12.51 -15.07
C VAL A 48 -29.33 -12.49 -16.31
N PRO A 49 -30.61 -12.11 -16.19
CA PRO A 49 -31.48 -11.87 -17.35
C PRO A 49 -30.89 -10.84 -18.33
N HIS A 50 -31.18 -11.00 -19.62
CA HIS A 50 -30.60 -10.20 -20.70
C HIS A 50 -30.83 -8.69 -20.55
N ASP A 51 -32.01 -8.30 -20.07
CA ASP A 51 -32.40 -6.90 -19.80
C ASP A 51 -31.52 -6.23 -18.73
N MET A 52 -30.98 -7.00 -17.79
CA MET A 52 -30.11 -6.48 -16.72
C MET A 52 -28.62 -6.55 -17.06
N ALA A 53 -28.25 -7.32 -18.08
CA ALA A 53 -26.84 -7.60 -18.38
C ALA A 53 -26.05 -6.36 -18.81
N SER A 54 -26.64 -5.47 -19.61
CA SER A 54 -25.99 -4.21 -20.02
C SER A 54 -25.60 -3.36 -18.82
N HIS A 55 -26.51 -3.23 -17.85
CA HIS A 55 -26.25 -2.47 -16.63
C HIS A 55 -25.18 -3.11 -15.75
N LEU A 56 -25.21 -4.45 -15.63
CA LEU A 56 -24.17 -5.21 -14.91
C LEU A 56 -22.79 -5.01 -15.54
N LEU A 57 -22.69 -5.08 -16.87
CA LEU A 57 -21.43 -4.92 -17.60
C LEU A 57 -20.90 -3.49 -17.51
N TYR A 58 -21.76 -2.48 -17.55
CA TYR A 58 -21.37 -1.09 -17.34
C TYR A 58 -20.75 -0.86 -15.95
N ILE A 59 -21.41 -1.35 -14.89
CA ILE A 59 -20.87 -1.28 -13.52
C ILE A 59 -19.57 -2.09 -13.41
N SER A 60 -19.51 -3.26 -14.05
CA SER A 60 -18.29 -4.07 -14.07
C SER A 60 -17.14 -3.34 -14.75
N TRP A 61 -17.37 -2.67 -15.88
CA TRP A 61 -16.36 -1.84 -16.55
C TRP A 61 -15.86 -0.71 -15.64
N LEU A 62 -16.76 0.00 -14.96
CA LEU A 62 -16.39 1.06 -14.02
C LEU A 62 -15.54 0.53 -12.86
N SER A 63 -15.86 -0.67 -12.34
CA SER A 63 -15.12 -1.29 -11.25
C SER A 63 -13.64 -1.56 -11.57
N LEU A 64 -13.28 -1.72 -12.85
CA LEU A 64 -11.90 -1.95 -13.29
C LEU A 64 -10.99 -0.76 -12.98
N PHE A 65 -11.51 0.47 -13.07
CA PHE A 65 -10.75 1.66 -12.70
C PHE A 65 -10.42 1.63 -11.22
N PHE A 66 -11.39 1.29 -10.36
CA PHE A 66 -11.18 1.20 -8.92
C PHE A 66 -10.20 0.08 -8.52
N ILE A 67 -10.19 -1.04 -9.25
CA ILE A 67 -9.16 -2.11 -9.09
C ILE A 67 -7.77 -1.52 -9.24
N TYR A 68 -7.48 -0.89 -10.39
CA TYR A 68 -6.13 -0.38 -10.65
C TYR A 68 -5.79 0.84 -9.83
N ILE A 69 -6.75 1.72 -9.51
CA ILE A 69 -6.51 2.81 -8.56
C ILE A 69 -6.08 2.24 -7.21
N SER A 70 -6.81 1.24 -6.69
CA SER A 70 -6.46 0.61 -5.42
C SER A 70 -5.05 -0.01 -5.46
N LEU A 71 -4.74 -0.82 -6.47
CA LEU A 71 -3.44 -1.48 -6.62
C LEU A 71 -2.29 -0.47 -6.76
N TYR A 72 -2.38 0.46 -7.70
CA TYR A 72 -1.29 1.39 -7.99
C TYR A 72 -1.08 2.42 -6.88
N PHE A 73 -2.13 2.80 -6.16
CA PHE A 73 -1.97 3.68 -5.00
C PHE A 73 -1.35 2.92 -3.82
N SER A 74 -1.66 1.63 -3.63
CA SER A 74 -0.92 0.78 -2.68
C SER A 74 0.58 0.72 -3.03
N LYS A 75 0.91 0.56 -4.31
CA LYS A 75 2.31 0.60 -4.80
C LYS A 75 2.97 1.96 -4.56
N ALA A 76 2.27 3.06 -4.86
CA ALA A 76 2.78 4.41 -4.64
C ALA A 76 3.04 4.70 -3.15
N ALA A 77 2.15 4.26 -2.26
CA ALA A 77 2.34 4.33 -0.81
C ALA A 77 3.57 3.53 -0.36
N PHE A 78 3.80 2.32 -0.90
CA PHE A 78 5.02 1.56 -0.62
C PHE A 78 6.28 2.28 -1.03
N ILE A 79 6.28 2.86 -2.23
CA ILE A 79 7.42 3.63 -2.74
C ILE A 79 7.65 4.86 -1.85
N ALA A 80 6.60 5.57 -1.47
CA ALA A 80 6.69 6.71 -0.55
C ALA A 80 7.25 6.31 0.82
N PHE A 81 6.81 5.17 1.36
CA PHE A 81 7.38 4.60 2.59
C PHE A 81 8.87 4.28 2.44
N TYR A 82 9.31 3.76 1.28
CA TYR A 82 10.73 3.54 1.03
C TYR A 82 11.54 4.83 0.92
N TYR A 83 10.97 5.91 0.39
CA TYR A 83 11.61 7.21 0.43
C TYR A 83 11.87 7.68 1.86
N ASP A 84 10.89 7.52 2.76
CA ASP A 84 11.03 7.85 4.18
C ASP A 84 12.01 6.93 4.93
N LEU A 85 12.02 5.64 4.59
CA LEU A 85 12.91 4.67 5.22
C LEU A 85 14.38 4.86 4.80
N PHE A 86 14.62 5.28 3.56
CA PHE A 86 15.96 5.36 2.98
C PHE A 86 16.45 6.80 2.74
N VAL A 87 15.88 7.79 3.45
CA VAL A 87 16.26 9.22 3.34
C VAL A 87 17.77 9.43 3.40
N ASP A 88 18.46 8.69 4.26
CA ASP A 88 19.90 8.84 4.53
C ASP A 88 20.81 7.90 3.71
N HIS A 89 20.25 7.08 2.81
CA HIS A 89 21.03 6.10 2.05
C HIS A 89 21.66 6.68 0.77
N SER A 90 22.54 5.89 0.13
CA SER A 90 23.36 6.26 -1.03
C SER A 90 22.57 6.88 -2.20
N LYS A 91 23.21 7.78 -2.97
CA LYS A 91 22.63 8.40 -4.18
C LYS A 91 22.03 7.39 -5.17
N ARG A 92 22.65 6.21 -5.30
CA ARG A 92 22.17 5.12 -6.16
C ARG A 92 20.75 4.66 -5.78
N MET A 93 20.47 4.57 -4.48
CA MET A 93 19.15 4.16 -3.98
C MET A 93 18.06 5.16 -4.33
N LYS A 94 18.36 6.46 -4.20
CA LYS A 94 17.44 7.55 -4.55
C LYS A 94 17.10 7.53 -6.05
N ILE A 95 18.09 7.27 -6.90
CA ILE A 95 17.89 7.11 -8.35
C ILE A 95 17.02 5.89 -8.66
N MET A 96 17.28 4.75 -8.00
CA MET A 96 16.47 3.53 -8.19
C MET A 96 15.02 3.72 -7.75
N LEU A 97 14.78 4.35 -6.60
CA LEU A 97 13.42 4.69 -6.14
C LEU A 97 12.72 5.65 -7.09
N LEU A 98 13.45 6.64 -7.63
CA LEU A 98 12.89 7.57 -8.61
C LEU A 98 12.52 6.87 -9.91
N GLY A 99 13.39 6.01 -10.43
CA GLY A 99 13.09 5.18 -11.60
C GLY A 99 11.88 4.28 -11.38
N THR A 100 11.80 3.64 -10.21
CA THR A 100 10.66 2.79 -9.83
C THR A 100 9.36 3.59 -9.73
N SER A 101 9.41 4.79 -9.15
CA SER A 101 8.27 5.70 -9.04
C SER A 101 7.76 6.14 -10.42
N ILE A 102 8.66 6.62 -11.29
CA ILE A 102 8.31 7.04 -12.65
C ILE A 102 7.73 5.88 -13.45
N PHE A 103 8.36 4.71 -13.38
CA PHE A 103 7.88 3.52 -14.09
C PHE A 103 6.50 3.06 -13.58
N THR A 104 6.27 3.11 -12.27
CA THR A 104 4.98 2.77 -11.66
C THR A 104 3.89 3.78 -12.08
N ALA A 105 4.19 5.08 -12.09
CA ALA A 105 3.26 6.10 -12.54
C ALA A 105 2.96 5.97 -14.05
N ALA A 106 3.97 5.70 -14.87
CA ALA A 106 3.79 5.51 -16.32
C ALA A 106 2.91 4.30 -16.62
N THR A 107 3.17 3.16 -15.95
CA THR A 107 2.36 1.95 -16.14
C THR A 107 0.94 2.11 -15.60
N PHE A 108 0.71 2.90 -14.53
CA PHE A 108 -0.63 3.27 -14.10
C PHE A 108 -1.40 4.02 -15.20
N LEU A 109 -0.77 5.03 -15.81
CA LEU A 109 -1.39 5.77 -16.91
C LEU A 109 -1.70 4.86 -18.10
N VAL A 110 -0.79 3.95 -18.44
CA VAL A 110 -1.04 2.94 -19.48
C VAL A 110 -2.27 2.09 -19.15
N GLN A 111 -2.45 1.64 -17.90
CA GLN A 111 -3.64 0.89 -17.50
C GLN A 111 -4.93 1.71 -17.65
N MET A 112 -4.92 2.98 -17.23
CA MET A 112 -6.09 3.86 -17.34
C MET A 112 -6.47 4.12 -18.81
N MET A 113 -5.47 4.35 -19.66
CA MET A 113 -5.68 4.54 -21.09
C MET A 113 -6.17 3.25 -21.75
N LEU A 114 -5.57 2.10 -21.41
CA LEU A 114 -5.98 0.80 -21.90
C LEU A 114 -7.46 0.54 -21.57
N LEU A 115 -7.89 0.72 -20.32
CA LEU A 115 -9.30 0.53 -19.94
C LEU A 115 -10.27 1.49 -20.65
N SER A 116 -9.83 2.70 -20.95
CA SER A 116 -10.66 3.74 -21.56
C SER A 116 -10.80 3.56 -23.06
N PHE A 117 -9.71 3.15 -23.73
CA PHE A 117 -9.59 3.19 -25.19
C PHE A 117 -9.52 1.81 -25.84
N TRP A 118 -9.54 0.70 -25.10
CA TRP A 118 -9.48 -0.64 -25.70
C TRP A 118 -10.65 -0.91 -26.65
N CYS A 119 -11.86 -0.52 -26.25
CA CYS A 119 -13.08 -0.69 -27.04
C CYS A 119 -13.52 0.67 -27.58
N HIS A 120 -13.61 0.79 -28.91
CA HIS A 120 -14.06 2.00 -29.55
C HIS A 120 -15.23 1.71 -30.52
N PRO A 121 -16.41 2.31 -30.31
CA PRO A 121 -16.79 3.23 -29.22
C PRO A 121 -16.87 2.58 -27.83
N THR A 122 -16.72 3.38 -26.75
CA THR A 122 -16.63 2.87 -25.36
C THR A 122 -17.86 2.08 -24.91
N ASN A 123 -19.04 2.39 -25.47
CA ASN A 123 -20.28 1.68 -25.19
C ASN A 123 -20.27 0.20 -25.61
N LEU A 124 -19.32 -0.22 -26.46
CA LEU A 124 -19.14 -1.64 -26.80
C LEU A 124 -18.75 -2.48 -25.58
N ASN A 125 -18.26 -1.88 -24.49
CA ASN A 125 -17.99 -2.60 -23.24
C ASN A 125 -19.25 -3.19 -22.58
N TRP A 126 -20.43 -2.67 -22.91
CA TRP A 126 -21.71 -3.08 -22.29
C TRP A 126 -22.86 -3.19 -23.30
N ASN A 127 -22.55 -3.34 -24.59
CA ASN A 127 -23.55 -3.52 -25.64
C ASN A 127 -23.91 -5.01 -25.81
N VAL A 128 -24.98 -5.45 -25.14
CA VAL A 128 -25.42 -6.86 -25.16
C VAL A 128 -26.17 -7.25 -26.44
N ASP A 129 -26.85 -6.28 -27.07
CA ASP A 129 -27.66 -6.51 -28.28
C ASP A 129 -26.81 -6.49 -29.57
N GLY A 130 -25.57 -6.02 -29.48
CA GLY A 130 -24.66 -5.85 -30.61
C GLY A 130 -23.33 -6.56 -30.43
N HIS A 131 -22.26 -5.90 -30.87
CA HIS A 131 -20.91 -6.42 -30.66
C HIS A 131 -20.40 -6.07 -29.26
N LEU A 132 -20.23 -7.08 -28.42
CA LEU A 132 -19.62 -6.91 -27.10
C LEU A 132 -18.09 -6.97 -27.20
N CYS A 133 -17.44 -5.89 -26.77
CA CYS A 133 -15.99 -5.82 -26.60
C CYS A 133 -15.67 -5.83 -25.10
N SER A 134 -14.53 -6.39 -24.70
CA SER A 134 -14.11 -6.33 -23.30
C SER A 134 -12.60 -6.35 -23.18
N ALA A 135 -12.06 -5.30 -22.55
CA ALA A 135 -10.64 -5.23 -22.20
C ALA A 135 -10.22 -6.36 -21.22
N VAL A 136 -11.15 -6.94 -20.47
CA VAL A 136 -10.86 -7.94 -19.42
C VAL A 136 -10.97 -9.37 -19.94
N HIS A 137 -11.70 -9.57 -21.03
CA HIS A 137 -11.79 -10.86 -21.70
C HIS A 137 -10.88 -10.96 -22.91
N ASN A 138 -10.32 -9.84 -23.38
CA ASN A 138 -9.35 -9.84 -24.45
C ASN A 138 -7.95 -10.21 -23.92
N ILE A 139 -7.34 -11.22 -24.51
CA ILE A 139 -6.08 -11.76 -24.02
C ILE A 139 -4.89 -10.82 -24.22
N GLU A 140 -4.87 -10.01 -25.28
CA GLU A 140 -3.78 -9.06 -25.54
C GLU A 140 -3.79 -7.96 -24.48
N SER A 141 -4.97 -7.40 -24.22
CA SER A 141 -5.20 -6.42 -23.14
C SER A 141 -4.73 -6.96 -21.79
N VAL A 142 -5.21 -8.14 -21.42
CA VAL A 142 -4.86 -8.75 -20.13
C VAL A 142 -3.39 -9.13 -20.05
N THR A 143 -2.75 -9.47 -21.18
CA THR A 143 -1.29 -9.69 -21.23
C THR A 143 -0.54 -8.41 -20.85
N VAL A 144 -0.88 -7.28 -21.47
CA VAL A 144 -0.25 -5.98 -21.17
C VAL A 144 -0.50 -5.57 -19.72
N SER A 145 -1.73 -5.72 -19.24
CA SER A 145 -2.10 -5.44 -17.86
C SER A 145 -1.34 -6.29 -16.84
N THR A 146 -1.36 -7.61 -17.00
CA THR A 146 -0.68 -8.52 -16.07
C THR A 146 0.83 -8.33 -16.12
N PHE A 147 1.42 -8.17 -17.31
CA PHE A 147 2.86 -7.96 -17.44
C PHE A 147 3.33 -6.70 -16.70
N THR A 148 2.71 -5.55 -16.98
CA THR A 148 3.11 -4.28 -16.34
C THR A 148 2.88 -4.31 -14.82
N ASN A 149 1.80 -4.95 -14.38
CA ASN A 149 1.50 -5.11 -12.97
C ASN A 149 2.52 -6.01 -12.23
N VAL A 150 2.87 -7.16 -12.80
CA VAL A 150 3.87 -8.07 -12.22
C VAL A 150 5.27 -7.44 -12.22
N VAL A 151 5.66 -6.77 -13.32
CA VAL A 151 6.98 -6.10 -13.39
C VAL A 151 7.08 -4.99 -12.34
N THR A 152 6.02 -4.20 -12.15
CA THR A 152 6.02 -3.18 -11.09
C THR A 152 6.10 -3.79 -9.69
N ASP A 153 5.42 -4.90 -9.41
CA ASP A 153 5.52 -5.61 -8.13
C ASP A 153 6.95 -6.10 -7.88
N LEU A 154 7.57 -6.74 -8.88
CA LEU A 154 8.95 -7.24 -8.79
C LEU A 154 9.95 -6.10 -8.54
N LEU A 155 9.81 -4.97 -9.21
CA LEU A 155 10.68 -3.81 -9.00
C LEU A 155 10.57 -3.29 -7.56
N ILE A 156 9.35 -3.14 -7.04
CA ILE A 156 9.10 -2.66 -5.68
C ILE A 156 9.66 -3.66 -4.65
N LEU A 157 9.45 -4.97 -4.85
CA LEU A 157 9.99 -6.00 -3.95
C LEU A 157 11.52 -6.11 -4.00
N ALA A 158 12.15 -5.80 -5.13
CA ALA A 158 13.61 -5.83 -5.27
C ALA A 158 14.30 -4.71 -4.47
N VAL A 159 13.66 -3.55 -4.31
CA VAL A 159 14.20 -2.39 -3.58
C VAL A 159 14.71 -2.76 -2.18
N PRO A 160 13.89 -3.32 -1.26
CA PRO A 160 14.37 -3.65 0.07
C PRO A 160 15.42 -4.76 0.05
N ILE A 161 15.29 -5.77 -0.82
CA ILE A 161 16.26 -6.88 -0.93
C ILE A 161 17.66 -6.33 -1.22
N MET A 162 17.79 -5.38 -2.14
CA MET A 162 19.08 -4.77 -2.47
C MET A 162 19.68 -3.97 -1.32
N VAL A 163 18.86 -3.33 -0.48
CA VAL A 163 19.35 -2.62 0.70
C VAL A 163 19.85 -3.61 1.74
N PHE A 164 19.05 -4.63 2.04
CA PHE A 164 19.38 -5.60 3.08
C PHE A 164 20.59 -6.46 2.71
N ALA A 165 20.78 -6.77 1.43
CA ALA A 165 22.00 -7.42 0.94
C ALA A 165 23.28 -6.60 1.20
N ARG A 166 23.18 -5.25 1.24
CA ARG A 166 24.30 -4.35 1.53
C ARG A 166 24.50 -4.09 3.04
N LEU A 167 23.46 -4.29 3.85
CA LEU A 167 23.46 -4.00 5.30
C LEU A 167 23.56 -5.26 6.19
N SER A 168 23.90 -6.42 5.62
CA SER A 168 23.79 -7.73 6.28
C SER A 168 24.53 -7.87 7.63
N HIS A 169 25.48 -6.99 7.93
CA HIS A 169 26.30 -7.05 9.14
C HIS A 169 25.66 -6.52 10.45
N GLY A 170 24.42 -6.02 10.44
CA GLY A 170 23.82 -5.40 11.66
C GLY A 170 22.31 -5.54 11.87
N MET A 171 21.62 -6.44 11.16
CA MET A 171 20.16 -6.49 11.17
C MET A 171 19.57 -7.09 12.45
N ASN A 172 18.53 -6.43 13.00
CA ASN A 172 17.75 -7.01 14.09
C ASN A 172 16.79 -8.09 13.53
N LYS A 173 16.57 -9.20 14.25
CA LYS A 173 15.68 -10.31 13.84
C LYS A 173 14.28 -9.80 13.43
N ARG A 174 13.77 -8.76 14.10
CA ARG A 174 12.47 -8.14 13.80
C ARG A 174 12.39 -7.53 12.40
N GLU A 175 13.49 -7.00 11.88
CA GLU A 175 13.54 -6.39 10.54
C GLU A 175 13.59 -7.44 9.45
N ILE A 176 14.31 -8.54 9.70
CA ILE A 176 14.32 -9.72 8.83
C ILE A 176 12.90 -10.28 8.70
N TYR A 177 12.19 -10.47 9.82
CA TYR A 177 10.81 -10.98 9.79
C TYR A 177 9.85 -10.02 9.05
N GLY A 178 9.99 -8.70 9.24
CA GLY A 178 9.18 -7.72 8.52
C GLY A 178 9.42 -7.76 7.01
N LEU A 179 10.68 -7.87 6.57
CA LEU A 179 11.03 -8.01 5.16
C LEU A 179 10.47 -9.30 4.56
N LEU A 180 10.67 -10.43 5.24
CA LEU A 180 10.18 -11.74 4.80
C LEU A 180 8.66 -11.73 4.66
N PHE A 181 7.95 -11.09 5.58
CA PHE A 181 6.51 -10.96 5.53
C PHE A 181 6.02 -10.11 4.35
N VAL A 182 6.66 -8.95 4.08
CA VAL A 182 6.35 -8.14 2.89
C VAL A 182 6.63 -8.92 1.60
N PHE A 183 7.71 -9.68 1.56
CA PHE A 183 8.04 -10.54 0.43
C PHE A 183 6.99 -11.63 0.19
N ILE A 184 6.52 -12.29 1.26
CA ILE A 184 5.45 -13.29 1.17
C ILE A 184 4.18 -12.64 0.60
N ILE A 185 3.74 -11.50 1.13
CA ILE A 185 2.51 -10.88 0.63
C ILE A 185 2.66 -10.40 -0.82
N GLY A 186 3.81 -9.83 -1.16
CA GLY A 186 4.13 -9.47 -2.55
C GLY A 186 4.11 -10.69 -3.49
N SER A 187 4.61 -11.84 -3.03
CA SER A 187 4.56 -13.09 -3.80
C SER A 187 3.12 -13.59 -4.00
N ILE A 188 2.23 -13.39 -3.03
CA ILE A 188 0.81 -13.70 -3.15
C ILE A 188 0.16 -12.79 -4.21
N SER A 189 0.46 -11.48 -4.20
CA SER A 189 -0.01 -10.52 -5.22
C SER A 189 0.37 -10.98 -6.63
N ILE A 190 1.66 -11.27 -6.84
CA ILE A 190 2.16 -11.75 -8.14
C ILE A 190 1.50 -13.06 -8.55
N THR A 191 1.36 -14.01 -7.61
CA THR A 191 0.71 -15.30 -7.88
C THR A 191 -0.74 -15.11 -8.29
N ALA A 192 -1.47 -14.21 -7.63
CA ALA A 192 -2.85 -13.90 -7.97
C ALA A 192 -2.98 -13.28 -9.37
N ALA A 193 -2.09 -12.36 -9.73
CA ALA A 193 -2.05 -11.76 -11.07
C ALA A 193 -1.78 -12.81 -12.17
N LEU A 194 -0.85 -13.74 -11.92
CA LEU A 194 -0.54 -14.83 -12.84
C LEU A 194 -1.67 -15.85 -12.93
N ALA A 195 -2.29 -16.20 -11.81
CA ALA A 195 -3.45 -17.10 -11.80
C ALA A 195 -4.62 -16.52 -12.60
N ARG A 196 -4.90 -15.22 -12.46
CA ARG A 196 -5.88 -14.50 -13.29
C ARG A 196 -5.58 -14.63 -14.78
N PHE A 197 -4.32 -14.46 -15.17
CA PHE A 197 -3.88 -14.58 -16.56
C PHE A 197 -4.03 -16.01 -17.11
N VAL A 198 -3.60 -17.01 -16.33
CA VAL A 198 -3.69 -18.42 -16.71
C VAL A 198 -5.14 -18.88 -16.83
N VAL A 199 -6.01 -18.48 -15.88
CA VAL A 199 -7.44 -18.79 -15.96
C VAL A 199 -8.06 -18.23 -17.24
N LEU A 200 -7.76 -16.98 -17.60
CA LEU A 200 -8.30 -16.42 -18.84
C LEU A 200 -7.85 -17.20 -20.08
N LYS A 201 -6.61 -17.68 -20.11
CA LYS A 201 -6.08 -18.54 -21.19
C LYS A 201 -6.74 -19.92 -21.25
N LEU A 202 -7.01 -20.54 -20.09
CA LEU A 202 -7.53 -21.90 -20.02
C LEU A 202 -9.05 -21.98 -20.23
N VAL A 203 -9.76 -20.91 -19.87
CA VAL A 203 -11.22 -20.89 -19.76
C VAL A 203 -11.85 -20.07 -20.91
N GLU A 204 -11.10 -19.83 -22.00
CA GLU A 204 -11.59 -19.13 -23.20
C GLU A 204 -12.84 -19.78 -23.82
N HIS A 205 -13.04 -21.08 -23.60
CA HIS A 205 -14.19 -21.85 -24.09
C HIS A 205 -15.31 -22.09 -23.06
N ALA A 206 -15.16 -21.67 -21.80
CA ALA A 206 -16.18 -21.92 -20.78
C ALA A 206 -17.21 -20.77 -20.67
N PRO A 207 -18.30 -20.96 -19.90
CA PRO A 207 -19.33 -19.94 -19.74
C PRO A 207 -18.74 -18.62 -19.23
N ARG A 208 -19.03 -17.51 -19.93
CA ARG A 208 -18.47 -16.18 -19.61
C ARG A 208 -18.75 -15.73 -18.16
N ALA A 209 -19.85 -16.20 -17.58
CA ALA A 209 -20.20 -15.94 -16.19
C ALA A 209 -19.15 -16.53 -15.21
N GLU A 210 -18.74 -17.78 -15.41
CA GLU A 210 -17.75 -18.45 -14.56
C GLU A 210 -16.36 -17.84 -14.69
N VAL A 211 -16.00 -17.46 -15.93
CA VAL A 211 -14.77 -16.72 -16.24
C VAL A 211 -14.73 -15.40 -15.48
N THR A 212 -15.78 -14.58 -15.56
CA THR A 212 -15.81 -13.30 -14.84
C THR A 212 -15.71 -13.46 -13.33
N HIS A 213 -16.43 -14.42 -12.75
CA HIS A 213 -16.40 -14.63 -11.30
C HIS A 213 -14.99 -15.02 -10.83
N THR A 214 -14.32 -15.93 -11.56
CA THR A 214 -12.96 -16.35 -11.21
C THR A 214 -11.96 -15.20 -11.34
N ILE A 215 -12.08 -14.35 -12.37
CA ILE A 215 -11.26 -13.15 -12.53
C ILE A 215 -11.47 -12.17 -11.37
N ASP A 216 -12.74 -11.91 -10.99
CA ASP A 216 -13.10 -11.01 -9.89
C ASP A 216 -12.50 -11.49 -8.55
N VAL A 217 -12.50 -12.81 -8.30
CA VAL A 217 -11.93 -13.40 -7.08
C VAL A 217 -10.41 -13.23 -7.03
N TRP A 218 -9.68 -13.53 -8.11
CA TRP A 218 -8.23 -13.36 -8.13
C TRP A 218 -7.83 -11.89 -8.00
N ALA A 219 -8.57 -10.96 -8.63
CA ALA A 219 -8.35 -9.53 -8.45
C ALA A 219 -8.60 -9.08 -6.99
N LEU A 220 -9.61 -9.63 -6.32
CA LEU A 220 -9.86 -9.38 -4.89
C LEU A 220 -8.70 -9.88 -4.01
N VAL A 221 -8.19 -11.08 -4.25
CA VAL A 221 -7.04 -11.63 -3.52
C VAL A 221 -5.83 -10.71 -3.66
N GLU A 222 -5.56 -10.24 -4.87
CA GLU A 222 -4.45 -9.34 -5.18
C GLU A 222 -4.57 -7.99 -4.45
N ILE A 223 -5.76 -7.40 -4.44
CA ILE A 223 -6.01 -6.11 -3.76
C ILE A 223 -5.92 -6.27 -2.26
N VAL A 224 -6.53 -7.30 -1.68
CA VAL A 224 -6.47 -7.55 -0.23
C VAL A 224 -5.03 -7.80 0.21
N ALA A 225 -4.26 -8.58 -0.56
CA ALA A 225 -2.83 -8.76 -0.30
C ALA A 225 -2.11 -7.40 -0.32
N SER A 226 -2.32 -6.58 -1.35
CA SER A 226 -1.71 -5.25 -1.47
C SER A 226 -2.07 -4.31 -0.31
N LEU A 227 -3.34 -4.27 0.11
CA LEU A 227 -3.82 -3.45 1.23
C LEU A 227 -3.27 -3.91 2.58
N ILE A 228 -3.17 -5.22 2.79
CA ILE A 228 -2.52 -5.76 3.99
C ILE A 228 -1.07 -5.31 3.98
N ALA A 229 -0.37 -5.52 2.87
CA ALA A 229 1.04 -5.21 2.74
C ALA A 229 1.31 -3.72 3.05
N VAL A 230 0.55 -2.80 2.46
CA VAL A 230 0.76 -1.35 2.61
C VAL A 230 0.45 -0.84 4.02
N SER A 231 -0.36 -1.58 4.78
CA SER A 231 -0.73 -1.20 6.16
C SER A 231 0.33 -1.60 7.21
N LEU A 232 1.27 -2.47 6.85
CA LEU A 232 2.27 -3.01 7.79
C LEU A 232 3.30 -1.99 8.28
N PRO A 233 3.85 -1.11 7.42
CA PRO A 233 4.80 -0.13 7.87
C PRO A 233 4.20 0.82 8.92
N ALA A 234 2.94 1.23 8.71
CA ALA A 234 2.20 2.04 9.66
C ALA A 234 1.97 1.29 10.98
N LEU A 235 1.59 0.00 10.92
CA LEU A 235 1.41 -0.82 12.11
C LEU A 235 2.71 -0.97 12.92
N ARG A 236 3.86 -1.14 12.26
CA ARG A 236 5.18 -1.21 12.91
C ARG A 236 5.50 0.06 13.71
N VAL A 237 5.24 1.24 13.14
CA VAL A 237 5.48 2.53 13.81
C VAL A 237 4.59 2.68 15.05
N LEU A 238 3.32 2.33 14.93
CA LEU A 238 2.36 2.40 16.04
C LEU A 238 2.71 1.45 17.19
N LEU A 239 3.10 0.21 16.89
CA LEU A 239 3.49 -0.79 17.90
C LEU A 239 4.79 -0.38 18.62
N ARG A 240 5.74 0.24 17.93
CA ARG A 240 6.98 0.75 18.55
C ARG A 240 6.72 1.96 19.44
N SER A 241 5.80 2.85 19.07
CA SER A 241 5.43 4.01 19.88
C SER A 241 4.76 3.61 21.21
N ARG A 242 3.89 2.59 21.20
CA ARG A 242 3.22 2.07 22.42
C ARG A 242 4.15 1.31 23.36
N GLY A 243 5.23 0.71 22.85
CA GLY A 243 6.23 -0.01 23.65
C GLY A 243 7.22 0.88 24.40
N SER A 244 7.21 2.19 24.16
CA SER A 244 8.10 3.17 24.82
C SER A 244 7.39 3.91 25.97
N LYS A 245 6.55 3.22 26.76
CA LYS A 245 6.20 3.70 28.10
C LYS A 245 7.31 3.24 29.05
N ASP A 246 8.23 4.16 29.32
CA ASP A 246 9.35 3.96 30.25
C ASP A 246 8.86 3.63 31.68
N PRO A 247 9.29 2.52 32.30
CA PRO A 247 9.03 2.22 33.72
C PRO A 247 9.86 3.06 34.71
N ARG A 248 10.74 3.95 34.26
CA ARG A 248 11.64 4.70 35.17
C ARG A 248 11.08 6.06 35.55
N ARG A 249 10.06 6.07 36.39
CA ARG A 249 9.95 7.10 37.42
C ARG A 249 10.17 6.42 38.77
N PRO A 250 11.32 6.62 39.43
CA PRO A 250 11.40 6.37 40.86
C PRO A 250 10.41 7.31 41.53
N SER A 251 9.44 6.71 42.22
CA SER A 251 8.67 7.39 43.25
C SER A 251 9.62 7.62 44.41
N ASP A 252 10.27 8.79 44.46
CA ASP A 252 10.96 9.23 45.68
C ASP A 252 9.89 9.51 46.75
N GLY A 253 9.65 8.49 47.56
CA GLY A 253 8.87 8.56 48.77
C GLY A 253 9.77 8.89 49.96
N ALA A 254 9.50 10.06 50.54
CA ALA A 254 9.65 10.44 51.94
C ALA A 254 11.06 10.58 52.53
N ASP A 255 11.39 11.82 52.90
CA ASP A 255 11.87 12.05 54.26
C ASP A 255 11.28 13.33 54.87
N THR A 256 10.66 13.14 56.02
CA THR A 256 10.00 14.13 56.86
C THR A 256 11.03 14.70 57.84
N ARG A 257 11.20 16.02 57.95
CA ARG A 257 11.52 16.70 59.24
C ARG A 257 11.43 18.24 59.15
N SER A 258 10.34 18.74 59.74
CA SER A 258 10.27 19.86 60.69
C SER A 258 11.20 21.08 60.48
N SER A 259 10.64 22.20 60.01
CA SER A 259 11.20 23.53 60.24
C SER A 259 10.23 24.37 61.09
N SER A 260 10.52 24.45 62.39
CA SER A 260 9.93 25.40 63.33
C SER A 260 10.76 26.69 63.38
N ILE A 261 10.11 27.82 63.11
CA ILE A 261 10.12 29.09 63.85
C ILE A 261 11.48 29.64 64.36
N GLY A 262 11.82 30.85 63.93
CA GLY A 262 12.16 31.92 64.89
C GLY A 262 13.50 32.64 64.73
N SER A 263 13.38 33.94 64.39
CA SER A 263 14.06 35.08 65.03
C SER A 263 15.59 35.24 64.96
N GLY A 264 16.02 36.41 64.45
CA GLY A 264 16.96 37.24 65.23
C GLY A 264 18.32 37.59 64.61
N THR A 265 18.38 38.79 64.02
CA THR A 265 19.28 39.90 64.44
C THR A 265 20.82 39.81 64.24
N LYS A 266 21.33 40.77 63.42
CA LYS A 266 22.66 41.47 63.46
C LYS A 266 23.90 40.59 63.11
N LEU A 267 25.03 41.06 62.57
CA LEU A 267 25.78 42.32 62.64
C LEU A 267 26.90 42.26 61.55
N SER A 268 26.92 43.13 60.53
CA SER A 268 27.93 44.19 60.22
C SER A 268 29.43 43.83 59.98
N VAL A 269 29.95 44.29 58.81
CA VAL A 269 31.19 45.13 58.61
C VAL A 269 32.54 44.36 58.34
N PRO A 270 33.53 44.91 57.58
CA PRO A 270 33.75 44.63 56.14
C PRO A 270 35.26 44.50 55.73
N LYS A 271 35.57 44.56 54.41
CA LYS A 271 36.82 45.08 53.76
C LYS A 271 38.17 44.42 54.12
N ASP A 272 39.26 44.40 53.37
CA ASP A 272 39.82 44.98 52.13
C ASP A 272 41.06 44.06 51.88
N GLU A 273 41.56 43.73 50.69
CA GLU A 273 42.45 44.53 49.83
C GLU A 273 43.68 43.70 49.41
N SER A 274 44.21 44.04 48.23
CA SER A 274 45.55 43.77 47.69
C SER A 274 45.91 42.34 47.24
N GLU A 275 46.77 42.12 46.24
CA GLU A 275 47.24 42.82 45.05
C GLU A 275 48.31 41.86 44.47
N ASN A 276 48.51 41.85 43.14
CA ASN A 276 49.73 41.41 42.46
C ASN A 276 50.04 39.89 42.46
N LEU A 277 50.69 39.26 41.48
CA LEU A 277 51.68 39.72 40.51
C LEU A 277 51.81 38.67 39.36
N ARG A 278 51.85 39.14 38.10
CA ARG A 278 52.67 38.72 36.93
C ARG A 278 53.52 37.42 37.07
N LEU A 279 53.62 36.46 36.11
CA LEU A 279 54.23 36.44 34.74
C LEU A 279 54.64 34.95 34.43
N PRO A 280 55.30 34.54 33.31
CA PRO A 280 54.87 33.41 32.47
C PRO A 280 55.91 32.27 32.24
N ALA A 281 55.51 31.28 31.43
CA ALA A 281 56.30 30.44 30.50
C ALA A 281 57.24 29.32 31.03
N ILE A 282 57.46 28.34 30.11
CA ILE A 282 58.40 27.19 30.11
C ILE A 282 57.77 25.92 30.73
N VAL A 283 57.58 24.77 30.06
CA VAL A 283 58.34 24.02 29.02
C VAL A 283 57.40 23.52 27.92
#